data_AF-A0A315XXE9-F1
#
_entry.id   AF-A0A315XXE9-F1
#
_cell.length_a   1.000
_cell.length_b   1.000
_cell.length_c   1.000
_cell.angle_alpha   90.00
_cell.angle_beta   90.00
_cell.angle_gamma   90.00
#
_symmetry.space_group_name_H-M   'P 1'
#
loop_
_entity.id
_entity.type
_entity.pdbx_description
1 polymer ?
#
loop_
_entity_poly.entity_id
_entity_poly.type
_entity_poly.pdbx_seq_one_letter_code
_entity_poly.pdbx_strand_id
1 'polypeptide(L)'
;MRPNEYDDLLKKIRCSDDFRSRMQEKLSAEPSVEPEFEEIISDRVEVITPKRRWGRIAAAAAAFVIIGGAAGGTAYHFSKVNSDNVITDKDGNKFVDDGSIYAALRKNKDSYFMKSLYVNGGEVVTMSLGDEFYDYMDNNESSEVSEDEFNDSKESVVFYFTPMAVDDGQNSFLLSDEDPESYDFRFEIYDNGCYKWNEKTEDSERVSYHRFENGEDAYNYFLSIQLSGAITYVLTKTENNSLIDDLMGSRDMYSAYLTAEDENNTLIFQSLELDTSSFFRYLDEYTENDEDRFKELMPGEYQPGGCSLTIEFYDEEKEKTNYSYTGANPTYNYKFKLYDNSCFILTSNIGGKERAAYYRFETPAFIDILSLYAEDDIVERLNKMGRDASKTEILSAFNEDYNGESAKFRKDSGQFTGDTNVTVSDFDGLKDELASLEWVTCDVSDENIYKDFYIAGAIIGRNGYIYSQSGGTHYFAYKLKNDSDIETFREILDSHFTENSEETSIYSKLIADKESYTVDLSDDIKKKDIDKDRLFEYLDNYDMSSEIGPGEFVPSDKIITVFFRKIGEADKKYSYVGANEKYAYKLVIYDSGAFTWTENDNGKYKLTMHSFADDGKVYQDILDMFAE
;
A
#
# COMPACT_ATOMS: atom_id res chain seq x y z
N MET A 1 23.08 -27.79 -36.77
CA MET A 1 22.01 -28.77 -36.51
C MET A 1 21.57 -29.36 -37.83
N ARG A 2 21.28 -30.66 -37.88
CA ARG A 2 20.69 -31.28 -39.07
C ARG A 2 19.20 -30.92 -39.12
N PRO A 3 18.57 -30.79 -40.31
CA PRO A 3 17.17 -30.35 -40.43
C PRO A 3 16.16 -31.15 -39.59
N ASN A 4 16.51 -32.39 -39.24
CA ASN A 4 15.63 -33.33 -38.55
C ASN A 4 15.75 -33.25 -37.00
N GLU A 5 16.73 -32.52 -36.46
CA GLU A 5 16.91 -32.35 -35.01
C GLU A 5 15.92 -31.33 -34.42
N TYR A 6 15.38 -30.44 -35.26
CA TYR A 6 14.43 -29.40 -34.86
C TYR A 6 13.03 -29.97 -34.56
N ASP A 7 12.57 -30.95 -35.35
CA ASP A 7 11.26 -31.58 -35.16
C ASP A 7 11.17 -32.39 -33.86
N ASP A 8 12.27 -33.03 -33.45
CA ASP A 8 12.35 -33.79 -32.20
C ASP A 8 12.40 -32.87 -30.96
N LEU A 9 12.94 -31.66 -31.10
CA LEU A 9 12.89 -30.62 -30.07
C LEU A 9 11.49 -30.01 -29.94
N LEU A 10 10.82 -29.73 -31.07
CA LEU A 10 9.45 -29.20 -31.08
C LEU A 10 8.44 -30.16 -30.46
N LYS A 11 8.63 -31.49 -30.58
CA LYS A 11 7.77 -32.51 -29.94
C LYS A 11 7.88 -32.56 -28.42
N LYS A 12 9.01 -32.14 -27.83
CA LYS A 12 9.23 -32.17 -26.37
C LYS A 12 8.64 -30.95 -25.66
N ILE A 13 8.40 -29.86 -26.38
CA ILE A 13 7.77 -28.66 -25.84
C ILE A 13 6.25 -28.82 -25.99
N ARG A 14 5.51 -28.78 -24.88
CA ARG A 14 4.03 -28.72 -24.88
C ARG A 14 3.59 -27.31 -25.31
N CYS A 15 3.63 -27.02 -26.60
CA CYS A 15 2.96 -25.85 -27.18
C CYS A 15 1.57 -26.24 -27.69
N SER A 16 0.64 -25.28 -27.70
CA SER A 16 -0.66 -25.45 -28.36
C SER A 16 -0.49 -25.67 -29.87
N ASP A 17 -1.40 -26.45 -30.46
CA ASP A 17 -1.33 -26.79 -31.90
C ASP A 17 -1.38 -25.53 -32.80
N ASP A 18 -2.04 -24.48 -32.33
CA ASP A 18 -2.17 -23.20 -33.03
C ASP A 18 -0.81 -22.47 -33.18
N PHE A 19 0.00 -22.48 -32.12
CA PHE A 19 1.33 -21.86 -32.14
C PHE A 19 2.27 -22.60 -33.11
N ARG A 20 2.22 -23.94 -33.13
CA ARG A 20 3.02 -24.74 -34.08
C ARG A 20 2.65 -24.43 -35.53
N SER A 21 1.36 -24.28 -35.83
CA SER A 21 0.89 -24.03 -37.19
C SER A 21 1.36 -22.66 -37.70
N ARG A 22 1.29 -21.61 -36.88
CA ARG A 22 1.73 -20.24 -37.25
C ARG A 22 3.24 -20.16 -37.45
N MET A 23 4.03 -20.89 -36.67
CA MET A 23 5.49 -20.95 -36.84
C MET A 23 5.90 -21.72 -38.11
N GLN A 24 5.21 -22.81 -38.45
CA GLN A 24 5.47 -23.55 -39.70
C GLN A 24 5.12 -22.72 -40.93
N GLU A 25 4.04 -21.94 -40.88
CA GLU A 25 3.64 -21.02 -41.96
C GLU A 25 4.70 -19.93 -42.19
N LYS A 26 5.19 -19.28 -41.12
CA LYS A 26 6.20 -18.22 -41.24
C LYS A 26 7.57 -18.71 -41.73
N LEU A 27 7.94 -19.95 -41.43
CA LEU A 27 9.24 -20.53 -41.82
C LEU A 27 9.24 -21.18 -43.21
N SER A 28 8.06 -21.38 -43.82
CA SER A 28 7.92 -21.99 -45.15
C SER A 28 7.70 -20.97 -46.27
N ALA A 29 7.60 -19.68 -45.95
CA ALA A 29 7.52 -18.61 -46.92
C ALA A 29 8.92 -18.22 -47.45
N GLU A 30 9.16 -18.38 -48.76
CA GLU A 30 10.38 -17.92 -49.44
C GLU A 30 10.39 -16.38 -49.58
N PRO A 31 11.56 -15.72 -49.49
CA PRO A 31 11.66 -14.27 -49.51
C PRO A 31 11.50 -13.72 -50.93
N SER A 32 10.51 -12.86 -51.14
CA SER A 32 10.25 -12.22 -52.44
C SER A 32 11.11 -10.96 -52.63
N VAL A 33 11.81 -10.93 -53.76
CA VAL A 33 12.54 -9.78 -54.31
C VAL A 33 11.57 -8.91 -55.12
N GLU A 34 11.53 -7.60 -54.86
CA GLU A 34 10.79 -6.62 -55.67
C GLU A 34 11.66 -5.99 -56.78
N PRO A 35 11.08 -5.69 -57.96
CA PRO A 35 11.63 -4.71 -58.88
C PRO A 35 10.71 -3.49 -59.09
N GLU A 36 11.36 -2.37 -59.46
CA GLU A 36 10.84 -1.03 -59.76
C GLU A 36 9.98 -0.89 -61.05
N PHE A 37 9.33 0.29 -61.15
CA PHE A 37 9.04 1.17 -62.31
C PHE A 37 7.58 1.37 -62.84
N GLU A 38 7.21 2.67 -62.84
CA GLU A 38 6.53 3.53 -63.87
C GLU A 38 5.04 3.36 -64.31
N GLU A 39 4.28 4.44 -64.03
CA GLU A 39 3.52 5.36 -64.93
C GLU A 39 2.52 4.82 -66.01
N ILE A 40 1.28 5.38 -66.05
CA ILE A 40 0.61 6.08 -67.20
C ILE A 40 -0.95 6.23 -67.07
N ILE A 41 -1.42 7.50 -66.96
CA ILE A 41 -2.42 8.31 -67.73
C ILE A 41 -3.94 7.96 -67.88
N SER A 42 -4.80 9.02 -67.70
CA SER A 42 -6.03 9.46 -68.46
C SER A 42 -7.43 8.89 -68.08
N ASP A 43 -8.58 9.59 -68.09
CA ASP A 43 -9.05 10.96 -68.45
C ASP A 43 -10.55 11.17 -68.07
N ARG A 44 -10.99 12.46 -68.11
CA ARG A 44 -12.33 13.05 -68.45
C ARG A 44 -13.04 13.84 -67.32
N VAL A 45 -13.09 15.19 -67.29
CA VAL A 45 -13.77 16.22 -68.16
C VAL A 45 -15.30 16.26 -67.89
N GLU A 46 -15.99 17.34 -67.50
CA GLU A 46 -16.12 18.65 -68.18
C GLU A 46 -16.79 19.77 -67.30
N VAL A 47 -16.57 21.02 -67.71
CA VAL A 47 -16.96 22.33 -67.14
C VAL A 47 -18.34 22.81 -67.65
N ILE A 48 -19.09 23.66 -66.92
CA ILE A 48 -19.84 24.86 -67.44
C ILE A 48 -20.35 25.74 -66.27
N THR A 49 -20.13 27.06 -66.37
CA THR A 49 -20.78 28.20 -65.66
C THR A 49 -21.25 29.21 -66.74
N PRO A 50 -21.80 30.43 -66.46
CA PRO A 50 -22.75 30.97 -65.45
C PRO A 50 -23.87 31.87 -66.10
N LYS A 51 -24.75 32.54 -65.32
CA LYS A 51 -25.11 34.00 -65.45
C LYS A 51 -26.31 34.51 -64.61
N ARG A 52 -25.98 35.42 -63.69
CA ARG A 52 -26.48 36.81 -63.42
C ARG A 52 -27.97 37.26 -63.62
N ARG A 53 -28.46 37.86 -62.52
CA ARG A 53 -28.95 39.27 -62.30
C ARG A 53 -30.45 39.65 -62.38
N TRP A 54 -30.84 40.37 -61.30
CA TRP A 54 -31.62 41.63 -61.21
C TRP A 54 -33.11 41.59 -60.86
N GLY A 55 -33.46 42.26 -59.75
CA GLY A 55 -34.84 42.54 -59.36
C GLY A 55 -35.03 43.48 -58.16
N ARG A 56 -34.41 44.67 -58.19
CA ARG A 56 -34.93 45.98 -57.68
C ARG A 56 -35.39 46.09 -56.21
N ILE A 57 -34.66 46.86 -55.38
CA ILE A 57 -35.00 48.26 -55.00
C ILE A 57 -36.34 48.34 -54.25
N ALA A 58 -36.32 48.36 -52.91
CA ALA A 58 -36.13 49.59 -52.13
C ALA A 58 -37.16 50.67 -52.46
N ALA A 59 -38.42 50.46 -52.08
CA ALA A 59 -39.42 51.53 -52.02
C ALA A 59 -40.60 51.25 -51.07
N ALA A 60 -40.48 50.28 -50.15
CA ALA A 60 -41.47 50.03 -49.08
C ALA A 60 -40.86 50.10 -47.68
N ALA A 61 -39.62 50.60 -47.58
CA ALA A 61 -38.88 50.80 -46.33
C ALA A 61 -39.17 52.15 -45.64
N ALA A 62 -40.04 53.02 -46.20
CA ALA A 62 -40.28 54.35 -45.63
C ALA A 62 -41.59 54.48 -44.82
N ALA A 63 -42.52 53.53 -44.94
CA ALA A 63 -43.86 53.68 -44.35
C ALA A 63 -44.09 52.86 -43.07
N PHE A 64 -43.33 51.79 -42.84
CA PHE A 64 -43.47 50.96 -41.62
C PHE A 64 -42.56 51.38 -40.46
N VAL A 65 -41.54 52.20 -40.74
CA VAL A 65 -40.55 52.71 -39.77
C VAL A 65 -41.15 53.70 -38.76
N ILE A 66 -42.33 54.26 -39.03
CA ILE A 66 -42.91 55.34 -38.20
C ILE A 66 -44.01 54.84 -37.23
N ILE A 67 -44.62 53.67 -37.48
CA ILE A 67 -45.77 53.19 -36.67
C ILE A 67 -45.45 51.91 -35.86
N GLY A 68 -44.42 51.13 -36.24
CA GLY A 68 -43.96 49.99 -35.42
C GLY A 68 -42.86 50.33 -34.38
N GLY A 69 -42.31 51.55 -34.43
CA GLY A 69 -41.10 51.97 -33.70
C GLY A 69 -41.21 52.12 -32.19
N ALA A 70 -42.35 51.81 -31.57
CA ALA A 70 -42.51 51.93 -30.10
C ALA A 70 -42.88 50.60 -29.40
N ALA A 71 -43.16 49.53 -30.14
CA ALA A 71 -43.45 48.21 -29.57
C ALA A 71 -42.62 47.06 -30.19
N GLY A 72 -41.85 47.32 -31.24
CA GLY A 72 -40.99 46.33 -31.90
C GLY A 72 -39.53 46.28 -31.43
N GLY A 73 -39.09 47.23 -30.58
CA GLY A 73 -37.69 47.33 -30.15
C GLY A 73 -37.23 46.18 -29.25
N THR A 74 -38.13 45.59 -28.47
CA THR A 74 -37.80 44.46 -27.58
C THR A 74 -38.01 43.10 -28.25
N ALA A 75 -38.91 42.98 -29.23
CA ALA A 75 -39.11 41.71 -29.94
C ALA A 75 -38.04 41.46 -31.03
N TYR A 76 -37.50 42.51 -31.67
CA TYR A 76 -36.46 42.35 -32.70
C TYR A 76 -35.09 42.00 -32.11
N HIS A 77 -34.82 42.37 -30.85
CA HIS A 77 -33.62 41.91 -30.15
C HIS A 77 -33.72 40.45 -29.70
N PHE A 78 -34.93 39.92 -29.50
CA PHE A 78 -35.13 38.50 -29.13
C PHE A 78 -35.32 37.58 -30.34
N SER A 79 -35.85 38.05 -31.48
CA SER A 79 -36.05 37.19 -32.66
C SER A 79 -34.84 37.05 -33.58
N LYS A 80 -33.80 37.88 -33.43
CA LYS A 80 -32.55 37.76 -34.21
C LYS A 80 -31.44 37.00 -33.46
N VAL A 81 -31.64 36.70 -32.18
CA VAL A 81 -30.74 35.88 -31.37
C VAL A 81 -31.08 34.38 -31.49
N ASN A 82 -32.16 34.00 -32.18
CA ASN A 82 -32.71 32.64 -32.09
C ASN A 82 -33.02 31.90 -33.41
N SER A 83 -32.39 32.23 -34.55
CA SER A 83 -32.54 31.38 -35.75
C SER A 83 -31.30 31.10 -36.58
N ASP A 84 -30.27 31.95 -36.53
CA ASP A 84 -29.11 31.82 -37.44
C ASP A 84 -27.81 31.44 -36.72
N ASN A 85 -27.84 31.36 -35.39
CA ASN A 85 -26.67 31.10 -34.55
C ASN A 85 -26.59 29.64 -34.08
N VAL A 86 -27.38 28.73 -34.64
CA VAL A 86 -27.30 27.32 -34.24
C VAL A 86 -26.18 26.60 -35.00
N ILE A 87 -25.04 26.41 -34.37
CA ILE A 87 -23.94 25.57 -34.87
C ILE A 87 -24.31 24.11 -34.62
N THR A 88 -24.10 23.25 -35.61
CA THR A 88 -24.29 21.80 -35.45
C THR A 88 -22.93 21.11 -35.60
N ASP A 89 -22.50 20.34 -34.61
CA ASP A 89 -21.26 19.56 -34.71
C ASP A 89 -21.43 18.35 -35.65
N LYS A 90 -20.35 17.57 -35.84
CA LYS A 90 -20.34 16.37 -36.70
C LYS A 90 -21.29 15.27 -36.20
N ASP A 91 -21.66 15.31 -34.92
CA ASP A 91 -22.50 14.33 -34.23
C ASP A 91 -23.98 14.76 -34.15
N GLY A 92 -24.30 15.98 -34.60
CA GLY A 92 -25.67 16.50 -34.69
C GLY A 92 -26.12 17.34 -33.49
N ASN A 93 -25.22 17.66 -32.55
CA ASN A 93 -25.52 18.49 -31.39
C ASN A 93 -25.61 19.97 -31.77
N LYS A 94 -26.59 20.69 -31.21
CA LYS A 94 -26.94 22.08 -31.57
C LYS A 94 -26.52 23.07 -30.48
N PHE A 95 -25.73 24.08 -30.83
CA PHE A 95 -25.21 25.11 -29.90
C PHE A 95 -25.48 26.53 -30.41
N VAL A 96 -25.59 27.51 -29.53
CA VAL A 96 -25.82 28.92 -29.89
C VAL A 96 -24.49 29.67 -30.02
N ASP A 97 -24.19 30.20 -31.21
CA ASP A 97 -23.11 31.16 -31.50
C ASP A 97 -23.48 32.48 -30.80
N ASP A 98 -22.98 32.66 -29.58
CA ASP A 98 -23.20 33.85 -28.75
C ASP A 98 -22.17 34.96 -29.04
N GLY A 99 -21.23 34.71 -29.96
CA GLY A 99 -20.11 35.61 -30.27
C GLY A 99 -18.96 35.59 -29.26
N SER A 100 -18.97 34.66 -28.30
CA SER A 100 -17.88 34.46 -27.33
C SER A 100 -16.58 33.97 -28.01
N ILE A 101 -15.45 34.14 -27.33
CA ILE A 101 -14.15 33.62 -27.81
C ILE A 101 -14.20 32.09 -27.92
N TYR A 102 -14.79 31.41 -26.94
CA TYR A 102 -14.93 29.95 -26.95
C TYR A 102 -15.80 29.46 -28.11
N ALA A 103 -16.94 30.12 -28.40
CA ALA A 103 -17.78 29.75 -29.54
C ALA A 103 -17.02 29.82 -30.88
N ALA A 104 -16.14 30.82 -31.05
CA ALA A 104 -15.30 30.96 -32.23
C ALA A 104 -14.25 29.83 -32.36
N LEU A 105 -13.59 29.47 -31.26
CA LEU A 105 -12.67 28.32 -31.21
C LEU A 105 -13.41 27.00 -31.48
N ARG A 106 -14.51 26.74 -30.77
CA ARG A 106 -15.29 25.50 -30.85
C ARG A 106 -15.84 25.25 -32.26
N LYS A 107 -16.32 26.30 -32.94
CA LYS A 107 -16.78 26.25 -34.34
C LYS A 107 -15.71 25.75 -35.30
N ASN A 108 -14.44 26.04 -35.00
CA ASN A 108 -13.30 25.69 -35.81
C ASN A 108 -12.42 24.64 -35.12
N LYS A 109 -12.94 23.85 -34.16
CA LYS A 109 -12.14 22.95 -33.32
C LYS A 109 -11.19 22.03 -34.10
N ASP A 110 -11.63 21.56 -35.27
CA ASP A 110 -10.88 20.66 -36.15
C ASP A 110 -9.76 21.36 -36.93
N SER A 111 -9.70 22.69 -36.86
CA SER A 111 -8.70 23.55 -37.53
C SER A 111 -7.65 24.08 -36.56
N TYR A 112 -7.70 23.70 -35.28
CA TYR A 112 -6.79 24.17 -34.24
C TYR A 112 -6.12 23.01 -33.49
N PHE A 113 -4.82 23.15 -33.22
CA PHE A 113 -4.09 22.33 -32.25
C PHE A 113 -4.10 22.98 -30.88
N MET A 114 -4.42 22.19 -29.84
CA MET A 114 -4.25 22.59 -28.46
C MET A 114 -2.81 22.28 -28.00
N LYS A 115 -2.16 23.24 -27.35
CA LYS A 115 -0.84 23.11 -26.74
C LYS A 115 -0.97 23.45 -25.25
N SER A 116 -0.37 22.67 -24.37
CA SER A 116 -0.34 22.98 -22.94
C SER A 116 1.10 23.27 -22.51
N LEU A 117 1.32 24.40 -21.84
CA LEU A 117 2.67 24.78 -21.42
C LEU A 117 3.00 24.18 -20.06
N TYR A 118 3.85 23.14 -20.03
CA TYR A 118 4.47 22.66 -18.80
C TYR A 118 5.90 23.22 -18.72
N VAL A 119 6.15 24.17 -17.82
CA VAL A 119 7.49 24.77 -17.69
C VAL A 119 8.32 23.95 -16.72
N ASN A 120 9.07 22.98 -17.26
CA ASN A 120 10.25 22.42 -16.61
C ASN A 120 11.41 22.48 -17.62
N GLY A 121 12.29 23.47 -17.50
CA GLY A 121 13.42 23.64 -18.42
C GLY A 121 13.14 24.35 -19.75
N GLY A 122 11.89 24.78 -20.04
CA GLY A 122 11.57 25.62 -21.21
C GLY A 122 10.93 24.91 -22.41
N GLU A 123 10.71 23.60 -22.35
CA GLU A 123 10.07 22.87 -23.46
C GLU A 123 8.54 23.01 -23.48
N VAL A 124 7.98 23.20 -24.68
CA VAL A 124 6.53 23.29 -24.93
C VAL A 124 6.00 21.96 -25.46
N VAL A 125 5.08 21.33 -24.73
CA VAL A 125 4.46 20.07 -25.14
C VAL A 125 3.14 20.33 -25.89
N THR A 126 3.01 19.78 -27.09
CA THR A 126 1.82 19.91 -27.96
C THR A 126 1.01 18.62 -27.97
N MET A 127 -0.32 18.71 -27.79
CA MET A 127 -1.12 17.54 -27.41
C MET A 127 -2.47 17.46 -28.10
N SER A 128 -2.89 16.25 -28.47
CA SER A 128 -4.21 15.98 -29.05
C SER A 128 -5.25 15.58 -28.01
N LEU A 129 -5.34 16.31 -26.89
CA LEU A 129 -6.38 16.13 -25.86
C LEU A 129 -7.53 17.15 -25.99
N GLY A 130 -7.73 17.67 -27.22
CA GLY A 130 -8.72 18.72 -27.46
C GLY A 130 -10.14 18.29 -27.10
N ASP A 131 -10.50 17.02 -27.33
CA ASP A 131 -11.86 16.54 -27.09
C ASP A 131 -12.25 16.59 -25.62
N GLU A 132 -11.39 16.16 -24.69
CA GLU A 132 -11.63 16.27 -23.24
C GLU A 132 -11.80 17.73 -22.80
N PHE A 133 -10.94 18.62 -23.32
CA PHE A 133 -11.05 20.06 -23.08
C PHE A 133 -12.42 20.60 -23.53
N TYR A 134 -12.83 20.27 -24.76
CA TYR A 134 -14.09 20.76 -25.29
C TYR A 134 -15.30 20.18 -24.57
N ASP A 135 -15.27 18.88 -24.26
CA ASP A 135 -16.34 18.19 -23.54
C ASP A 135 -16.55 18.81 -22.17
N TYR A 136 -15.47 19.14 -21.46
CA TYR A 136 -15.60 19.84 -20.19
C TYR A 136 -16.19 21.24 -20.35
N MET A 137 -15.69 22.02 -21.31
CA MET A 137 -16.20 23.37 -21.57
C MET A 137 -17.69 23.37 -21.99
N ASP A 138 -18.15 22.37 -22.73
CA ASP A 138 -19.53 22.27 -23.20
C ASP A 138 -20.50 21.81 -22.08
N ASN A 139 -20.00 21.06 -21.10
CA ASN A 139 -20.83 20.45 -20.05
C ASN A 139 -20.82 21.20 -18.70
N ASN A 140 -19.97 22.22 -18.54
CA ASN A 140 -19.85 22.95 -17.28
C ASN A 140 -20.28 24.41 -17.45
N GLU A 141 -21.20 24.85 -16.59
CA GLU A 141 -21.67 26.23 -16.58
C GLU A 141 -20.56 27.17 -16.11
N SER A 142 -20.42 28.29 -16.83
CA SER A 142 -19.54 29.39 -16.43
C SER A 142 -20.23 30.73 -16.70
N SER A 143 -19.82 31.73 -15.94
CA SER A 143 -20.35 33.09 -16.04
C SER A 143 -19.25 34.07 -16.39
N GLU A 144 -19.53 34.99 -17.32
CA GLU A 144 -18.67 36.14 -17.58
C GLU A 144 -18.63 37.06 -16.35
N VAL A 145 -17.43 37.50 -15.98
CA VAL A 145 -17.19 38.42 -14.84
C VAL A 145 -16.51 39.69 -15.35
N SER A 146 -16.63 40.79 -14.62
CA SER A 146 -15.90 42.01 -14.96
C SER A 146 -14.41 41.87 -14.64
N GLU A 147 -13.55 42.63 -15.33
CA GLU A 147 -12.11 42.65 -15.06
C GLU A 147 -11.81 43.01 -13.59
N ASP A 148 -12.58 43.94 -13.00
CA ASP A 148 -12.45 44.36 -11.60
C ASP A 148 -12.83 43.25 -10.59
N GLU A 149 -13.65 42.28 -11.02
CA GLU A 149 -14.07 41.13 -10.20
C GLU A 149 -13.22 39.87 -10.46
N PHE A 150 -12.35 39.92 -11.46
CA PHE A 150 -11.44 38.83 -11.78
C PHE A 150 -10.32 38.74 -10.74
N ASN A 151 -10.05 37.53 -10.28
CA ASN A 151 -9.02 37.26 -9.28
C ASN A 151 -7.95 36.34 -9.88
N ASP A 152 -6.82 36.91 -10.28
CA ASP A 152 -5.64 36.20 -10.75
C ASP A 152 -4.85 35.68 -9.54
N SER A 153 -5.07 34.42 -9.20
CA SER A 153 -4.26 33.77 -8.18
C SER A 153 -2.84 33.47 -8.70
N LYS A 154 -1.98 32.96 -7.80
CA LYS A 154 -0.56 32.70 -8.13
C LYS A 154 -0.34 31.47 -9.01
N GLU A 155 -1.30 30.56 -9.08
CA GLU A 155 -1.18 29.30 -9.81
C GLU A 155 -2.17 29.29 -10.96
N SER A 156 -1.67 29.03 -12.18
CA SER A 156 -2.51 28.91 -13.38
C SER A 156 -2.07 27.77 -14.29
N VAL A 157 -3.03 27.25 -15.04
CA VAL A 157 -2.82 26.32 -16.16
C VAL A 157 -3.13 27.04 -17.45
N VAL A 158 -2.26 26.92 -18.45
CA VAL A 158 -2.35 27.67 -19.71
C VAL A 158 -2.41 26.71 -20.90
N PHE A 159 -3.40 26.93 -21.75
CA PHE A 159 -3.57 26.25 -23.03
C PHE A 159 -3.54 27.27 -24.17
N TYR A 160 -2.85 26.93 -25.24
CA TYR A 160 -2.73 27.72 -26.46
C TYR A 160 -3.37 26.97 -27.61
N PHE A 161 -4.11 27.67 -28.46
CA PHE A 161 -4.73 27.11 -29.65
C PHE A 161 -4.14 27.79 -30.88
N THR A 162 -3.50 26.99 -31.72
CA THR A 162 -2.81 27.46 -32.94
C THR A 162 -3.43 26.81 -34.17
N PRO A 163 -3.62 27.54 -35.29
CA PRO A 163 -4.13 26.94 -36.52
C PRO A 163 -3.31 25.72 -36.94
N MET A 164 -3.97 24.67 -37.42
CA MET A 164 -3.28 23.58 -38.10
C MET A 164 -2.72 24.11 -39.42
N ALA A 165 -1.40 24.06 -39.63
CA ALA A 165 -0.83 24.42 -40.92
C ALA A 165 -1.36 23.47 -42.01
N VAL A 166 -1.86 24.02 -43.11
CA VAL A 166 -2.60 23.27 -44.16
C VAL A 166 -1.68 22.45 -45.07
N ASP A 167 -0.37 22.69 -45.07
CA ASP A 167 0.57 22.05 -45.99
C ASP A 167 1.89 21.77 -45.27
N ASP A 168 2.02 20.56 -44.73
CA ASP A 168 3.15 19.67 -45.00
C ASP A 168 2.84 18.37 -44.26
N GLY A 169 2.83 17.25 -44.97
CA GLY A 169 2.54 15.91 -44.43
C GLY A 169 3.56 15.38 -43.42
N GLN A 170 4.25 16.29 -42.72
CA GLN A 170 5.01 16.05 -41.53
C GLN A 170 4.40 16.91 -40.43
N ASN A 171 3.83 16.25 -39.41
CA ASN A 171 3.63 16.82 -38.08
C ASN A 171 5.00 17.16 -37.49
N SER A 172 5.75 18.10 -38.08
CA SER A 172 6.98 18.60 -37.49
C SER A 172 6.58 19.49 -36.33
N PHE A 173 6.51 18.86 -35.16
CA PHE A 173 6.45 19.48 -33.85
C PHE A 173 7.63 20.44 -33.70
N LEU A 174 7.46 21.69 -34.13
CA LEU A 174 8.46 22.73 -33.89
C LEU A 174 8.40 23.11 -32.40
N LEU A 175 9.32 22.49 -31.64
CA LEU A 175 9.74 22.92 -30.32
C LEU A 175 10.44 24.28 -30.49
N SER A 176 9.88 25.35 -29.95
CA SER A 176 10.60 26.62 -29.79
C SER A 176 10.66 26.94 -28.31
N ASP A 177 11.85 27.29 -27.82
CA ASP A 177 12.13 27.72 -26.44
C ASP A 177 11.54 29.11 -26.11
N GLU A 178 10.85 29.73 -27.06
CA GLU A 178 10.18 31.02 -26.90
C GLU A 178 8.69 30.79 -26.60
N ASP A 179 8.14 31.55 -25.64
CA ASP A 179 6.68 31.69 -25.39
C ASP A 179 5.99 31.70 -26.75
N PRO A 180 5.02 30.82 -27.05
CA PRO A 180 4.51 30.67 -28.41
C PRO A 180 3.92 32.01 -28.87
N GLU A 181 4.72 32.84 -29.53
CA GLU A 181 4.33 34.20 -29.94
C GLU A 181 3.15 34.14 -30.93
N SER A 182 2.95 32.97 -31.54
CA SER A 182 1.83 32.61 -32.40
C SER A 182 0.81 31.73 -31.65
N TYR A 183 -0.28 32.35 -31.21
CA TYR A 183 -1.54 31.69 -30.86
C TYR A 183 -2.68 32.53 -31.40
N ASP A 184 -3.79 31.88 -31.77
CA ASP A 184 -5.03 32.58 -32.08
C ASP A 184 -5.90 32.67 -30.83
N PHE A 185 -5.89 31.61 -30.01
CA PHE A 185 -6.59 31.60 -28.72
C PHE A 185 -5.67 31.14 -27.58
N ARG A 186 -5.84 31.74 -26.41
CA ARG A 186 -5.17 31.36 -25.17
C ARG A 186 -6.21 31.26 -24.06
N PHE A 187 -6.27 30.11 -23.42
CA PHE A 187 -7.06 29.86 -22.23
C PHE A 187 -6.13 29.78 -21.03
N GLU A 188 -6.43 30.53 -19.98
CA GLU A 188 -5.68 30.51 -18.73
C GLU A 188 -6.65 30.40 -17.56
N ILE A 189 -6.58 29.29 -16.80
CA ILE A 189 -7.40 29.04 -15.62
C ILE A 189 -6.56 29.08 -14.35
N TYR A 190 -7.10 29.69 -13.29
CA TYR A 190 -6.47 29.89 -12.00
C TYR A 190 -7.03 28.93 -10.94
N ASP A 191 -6.28 28.69 -9.86
CA ASP A 191 -6.65 27.75 -8.79
C ASP A 191 -7.98 28.03 -8.06
N ASN A 192 -8.56 29.22 -8.26
CA ASN A 192 -9.86 29.62 -7.73
C ASN A 192 -11.03 29.39 -8.71
N GLY A 193 -10.77 28.81 -9.89
CA GLY A 193 -11.75 28.55 -10.94
C GLY A 193 -12.11 29.75 -11.82
N CYS A 194 -11.47 30.90 -11.61
CA CYS A 194 -11.50 32.00 -12.56
C CYS A 194 -10.65 31.65 -13.77
N TYR A 195 -11.09 32.01 -14.96
CA TYR A 195 -10.31 31.81 -16.18
C TYR A 195 -10.50 32.97 -17.15
N LYS A 196 -9.53 33.17 -18.04
CA LYS A 196 -9.62 34.17 -19.09
C LYS A 196 -9.32 33.56 -20.45
N TRP A 197 -10.02 34.07 -21.44
CA TRP A 197 -9.76 33.82 -22.85
C TRP A 197 -9.07 35.04 -23.44
N ASN A 198 -7.98 34.83 -24.16
CA ASN A 198 -7.38 35.84 -25.04
C ASN A 198 -7.48 35.34 -26.48
N GLU A 199 -8.09 36.13 -27.34
CA GLU A 199 -8.13 35.92 -28.79
C GLU A 199 -7.21 36.95 -29.45
N LYS A 200 -6.23 36.48 -30.21
CA LYS A 200 -5.28 37.31 -30.93
C LYS A 200 -5.55 37.20 -32.43
N THR A 201 -5.77 38.34 -33.06
CA THR A 201 -5.90 38.49 -34.51
C THR A 201 -4.76 39.40 -35.01
N GLU A 202 -4.57 39.51 -36.33
CA GLU A 202 -3.55 40.40 -36.90
C GLU A 202 -3.68 41.86 -36.42
N ASP A 203 -4.92 42.32 -36.19
CA ASP A 203 -5.22 43.73 -35.92
C ASP A 203 -5.75 44.01 -34.49
N SER A 204 -6.03 42.98 -33.69
CA SER A 204 -6.64 43.16 -32.37
C SER A 204 -6.42 42.00 -31.42
N GLU A 205 -6.43 42.30 -30.12
CA GLU A 205 -6.46 41.33 -29.03
C GLU A 205 -7.76 41.54 -28.24
N ARG A 206 -8.53 40.48 -28.06
CA ARG A 206 -9.79 40.47 -27.29
C ARG A 206 -9.60 39.58 -26.07
N VAL A 207 -9.90 40.12 -24.89
CA VAL A 207 -9.86 39.38 -23.63
C VAL A 207 -11.27 39.27 -23.06
N SER A 208 -11.64 38.11 -22.54
CA SER A 208 -12.86 37.94 -21.74
C SER A 208 -12.57 37.15 -20.47
N TYR A 209 -13.22 37.54 -19.37
CA TYR A 209 -12.99 37.00 -18.04
C TYR A 209 -14.21 36.21 -17.59
N HIS A 210 -13.97 35.05 -17.01
CA HIS A 210 -15.02 34.11 -16.68
C HIS A 210 -14.72 33.41 -15.36
N ARG A 211 -15.74 32.76 -14.83
CA ARG A 211 -15.63 31.91 -13.64
C ARG A 211 -16.51 30.68 -13.80
N PHE A 212 -15.95 29.51 -13.52
CA PHE A 212 -16.73 28.29 -13.40
C PHE A 212 -17.51 28.26 -12.07
N GLU A 213 -18.72 27.73 -12.09
CA GLU A 213 -19.52 27.56 -10.87
C GLU A 213 -18.88 26.58 -9.88
N ASN A 214 -18.17 25.57 -10.37
CA ASN A 214 -17.49 24.56 -9.57
C ASN A 214 -16.05 24.94 -9.15
N GLY A 215 -15.61 26.18 -9.42
CA GLY A 215 -14.42 26.76 -8.79
C GLY A 215 -13.15 25.93 -8.96
N GLU A 216 -12.55 25.52 -7.84
CA GLU A 216 -11.29 24.75 -7.77
C GLU A 216 -11.36 23.41 -8.51
N ASP A 217 -12.55 22.79 -8.60
CA ASP A 217 -12.72 21.52 -9.31
C ASP A 217 -12.43 21.68 -10.81
N ALA A 218 -12.79 22.82 -11.40
CA ALA A 218 -12.44 23.11 -12.79
C ALA A 218 -10.94 23.21 -13.00
N TYR A 219 -10.26 23.92 -12.10
CA TYR A 219 -8.79 24.04 -12.15
C TYR A 219 -8.13 22.66 -12.09
N ASN A 220 -8.56 21.82 -11.15
CA ASN A 220 -8.01 20.47 -11.00
C ASN A 220 -8.25 19.60 -12.23
N TYR A 221 -9.41 19.72 -12.88
CA TYR A 221 -9.71 19.01 -14.12
C TYR A 221 -8.80 19.45 -15.28
N PHE A 222 -8.63 20.75 -15.50
CA PHE A 222 -7.73 21.21 -16.56
C PHE A 222 -6.27 20.88 -16.27
N LEU A 223 -5.89 20.87 -15.00
CA LEU A 223 -4.59 20.42 -14.57
C LEU A 223 -4.38 18.92 -14.79
N SER A 224 -5.41 18.09 -14.61
CA SER A 224 -5.32 16.67 -14.96
C SER A 224 -5.20 16.45 -16.48
N ILE A 225 -5.89 17.24 -17.32
CA ILE A 225 -5.66 17.23 -18.77
C ILE A 225 -4.20 17.55 -19.09
N GLN A 226 -3.63 18.59 -18.47
CA GLN A 226 -2.24 18.97 -18.67
C GLN A 226 -1.26 17.88 -18.20
N LEU A 227 -1.51 17.24 -17.06
CA LEU A 227 -0.66 16.19 -16.50
C LEU A 227 -0.78 14.87 -17.26
N SER A 228 -2.00 14.42 -17.55
CA SER A 228 -2.28 13.28 -18.42
C SER A 228 -1.54 13.46 -19.74
N GLY A 229 -1.61 14.69 -20.24
CA GLY A 229 -0.88 15.06 -21.40
C GLY A 229 0.65 14.94 -21.28
N ALA A 230 1.24 15.53 -20.25
CA ALA A 230 2.67 15.41 -20.00
C ALA A 230 3.11 13.94 -19.91
N ILE A 231 2.29 13.10 -19.27
CA ILE A 231 2.50 11.65 -19.17
C ILE A 231 2.41 10.99 -20.55
N THR A 232 1.35 11.21 -21.32
CA THR A 232 1.21 10.66 -22.68
C THR A 232 2.35 11.12 -23.59
N TYR A 233 2.80 12.37 -23.49
CA TYR A 233 3.97 12.85 -24.24
C TYR A 233 5.24 12.08 -23.88
N VAL A 234 5.50 11.91 -22.57
CA VAL A 234 6.63 11.10 -22.08
C VAL A 234 6.52 9.67 -22.62
N LEU A 235 5.32 9.10 -22.65
CA LEU A 235 5.07 7.73 -23.10
C LEU A 235 5.08 7.55 -24.63
N THR A 236 4.79 8.59 -25.42
CA THR A 236 4.65 8.50 -26.89
C THR A 236 5.86 8.98 -27.68
N LYS A 237 6.74 9.80 -27.09
CA LYS A 237 7.98 10.25 -27.75
C LYS A 237 9.19 9.33 -27.55
N THR A 238 9.03 8.21 -26.87
CA THR A 238 10.05 7.17 -26.64
C THR A 238 10.56 6.49 -27.92
N GLU A 239 9.95 6.71 -29.10
CA GLU A 239 10.54 6.28 -30.38
C GLU A 239 11.73 7.13 -30.86
N ASN A 240 12.00 8.30 -30.26
CA ASN A 240 13.19 9.11 -30.57
C ASN A 240 14.08 9.33 -29.34
N ASN A 241 15.13 8.49 -29.27
CA ASN A 241 16.17 8.32 -28.26
C ASN A 241 16.88 9.57 -27.65
N SER A 242 16.54 10.82 -27.98
CA SER A 242 17.27 11.97 -27.42
C SER A 242 16.81 12.37 -26.01
N LEU A 243 15.53 12.19 -25.67
CA LEU A 243 15.03 12.57 -24.35
C LEU A 243 15.29 11.50 -23.28
N ILE A 244 15.35 10.21 -23.66
CA ILE A 244 15.89 9.15 -22.79
C ILE A 244 17.38 9.40 -22.55
N ASP A 245 18.15 9.94 -23.50
CA ASP A 245 19.54 10.35 -23.24
C ASP A 245 19.64 11.60 -22.33
N ASP A 246 18.62 12.45 -22.25
CA ASP A 246 18.56 13.57 -21.29
C ASP A 246 18.03 13.13 -19.91
N LEU A 247 17.04 12.21 -19.84
CA LEU A 247 16.56 11.59 -18.60
C LEU A 247 17.58 10.59 -18.02
N MET A 248 18.27 9.82 -18.87
CA MET A 248 19.44 9.02 -18.48
C MET A 248 20.71 9.85 -18.36
N GLY A 249 20.74 11.06 -18.93
CA GLY A 249 21.73 12.10 -18.65
C GLY A 249 21.57 12.67 -17.24
N SER A 250 20.36 12.63 -16.68
CA SER A 250 20.05 12.83 -15.26
C SER A 250 20.13 11.56 -14.42
N ARG A 251 21.08 10.66 -14.74
CA ARG A 251 21.40 9.45 -13.96
C ARG A 251 21.73 9.69 -12.48
N ASP A 252 21.91 10.95 -12.10
CA ASP A 252 22.28 11.44 -10.77
C ASP A 252 21.17 12.32 -10.12
N MET A 253 19.87 12.08 -10.35
CA MET A 253 18.82 13.00 -9.84
C MET A 253 17.71 12.42 -8.96
N TYR A 254 17.47 11.11 -8.96
CA TYR A 254 16.44 10.53 -8.10
C TYR A 254 16.91 9.25 -7.41
N SER A 255 16.99 9.29 -6.08
CA SER A 255 16.96 8.06 -5.30
C SER A 255 15.52 7.55 -5.26
N ALA A 256 15.38 6.23 -5.32
CA ALA A 256 14.10 5.57 -5.20
C ALA A 256 14.18 4.46 -4.16
N TYR A 257 13.15 4.37 -3.32
CA TYR A 257 13.08 3.40 -2.22
C TYR A 257 11.85 2.52 -2.42
N LEU A 258 12.04 1.20 -2.35
CA LEU A 258 10.97 0.22 -2.42
C LEU A 258 10.61 -0.23 -1.02
N THR A 259 9.33 -0.12 -0.68
CA THR A 259 8.78 -0.59 0.59
C THR A 259 7.65 -1.56 0.29
N ALA A 260 7.70 -2.77 0.82
CA ALA A 260 6.57 -3.70 0.78
C ALA A 260 5.93 -3.79 2.17
N GLU A 261 4.60 -3.73 2.22
CA GLU A 261 3.80 -3.74 3.44
C GLU A 261 2.70 -4.80 3.34
N ASP A 262 2.35 -5.44 4.46
CA ASP A 262 1.17 -6.32 4.53
C ASP A 262 -0.13 -5.52 4.65
N GLU A 263 -1.27 -6.22 4.77
CA GLU A 263 -2.60 -5.61 4.94
C GLU A 263 -2.75 -4.78 6.23
N ASN A 264 -1.86 -4.97 7.21
CA ASN A 264 -1.82 -4.23 8.48
C ASN A 264 -0.82 -3.06 8.45
N ASN A 265 -0.21 -2.78 7.28
CA ASN A 265 0.91 -1.84 7.10
C ASN A 265 2.18 -2.25 7.88
N THR A 266 2.37 -3.54 8.14
CA THR A 266 3.61 -4.07 8.69
C THR A 266 4.67 -4.11 7.59
N LEU A 267 5.84 -3.52 7.86
CA LEU A 267 6.95 -3.50 6.92
C LEU A 267 7.48 -4.93 6.65
N ILE A 268 7.33 -5.40 5.42
CA ILE A 268 7.84 -6.71 4.96
C ILE A 268 9.24 -6.57 4.38
N PHE A 269 9.47 -5.52 3.59
CA PHE A 269 10.71 -5.29 2.86
C PHE A 269 10.96 -3.79 2.68
N GLN A 270 12.23 -3.38 2.78
CA GLN A 270 12.67 -2.03 2.44
C GLN A 270 13.99 -2.11 1.68
N SER A 271 14.06 -1.54 0.47
CA SER A 271 15.33 -1.33 -0.22
C SER A 271 15.96 0.01 0.20
N LEU A 272 17.29 0.07 0.12
CA LEU A 272 18.06 1.30 0.39
C LEU A 272 18.18 2.20 -0.84
N GLU A 273 18.07 1.66 -2.05
CA GLU A 273 18.12 2.39 -3.32
C GLU A 273 17.69 1.43 -4.45
N LEU A 274 16.92 1.91 -5.44
CA LEU A 274 16.47 1.12 -6.58
C LEU A 274 17.15 1.55 -7.88
N ASP A 275 17.43 0.58 -8.75
CA ASP A 275 17.63 0.86 -10.17
C ASP A 275 16.29 1.19 -10.83
N THR A 276 15.95 2.47 -10.92
CA THR A 276 14.71 2.95 -11.52
C THR A 276 14.58 2.57 -13.00
N SER A 277 15.70 2.33 -13.70
CA SER A 277 15.72 1.94 -15.12
C SER A 277 14.96 0.64 -15.37
N SER A 278 15.10 -0.34 -14.47
CA SER A 278 14.46 -1.64 -14.60
C SER A 278 12.93 -1.55 -14.42
N PHE A 279 12.45 -0.68 -13.52
CA PHE A 279 11.03 -0.42 -13.31
C PHE A 279 10.40 0.35 -14.48
N PHE A 280 11.06 1.39 -14.99
CA PHE A 280 10.54 2.14 -16.14
C PHE A 280 10.48 1.27 -17.39
N ARG A 281 11.51 0.46 -17.66
CA ARG A 281 11.47 -0.52 -18.77
C ARG A 281 10.30 -1.51 -18.62
N TYR A 282 10.02 -1.95 -17.40
CA TYR A 282 8.88 -2.83 -17.14
C TYR A 282 7.54 -2.13 -17.45
N LEU A 283 7.39 -0.87 -17.06
CA LEU A 283 6.21 -0.08 -17.41
C LEU A 283 6.08 0.13 -18.92
N ASP A 284 7.20 0.38 -19.61
CA ASP A 284 7.24 0.57 -21.07
C ASP A 284 6.84 -0.71 -21.82
N GLU A 285 7.36 -1.88 -21.42
CA GLU A 285 6.95 -3.17 -22.00
C GLU A 285 5.45 -3.44 -21.83
N TYR A 286 4.86 -2.88 -20.77
CA TYR A 286 3.43 -2.95 -20.48
C TYR A 286 2.58 -1.99 -21.32
N THR A 287 3.09 -0.81 -21.69
CA THR A 287 2.37 0.20 -22.48
C THR A 287 2.51 -0.01 -24.00
N GLU A 288 3.65 -0.53 -24.49
CA GLU A 288 3.92 -0.66 -25.93
C GLU A 288 3.05 -1.72 -26.65
N ASN A 289 2.41 -2.63 -25.92
CA ASN A 289 1.78 -3.83 -26.51
C ASN A 289 0.24 -3.85 -26.50
N ASP A 290 -0.44 -2.92 -25.82
CA ASP A 290 -1.91 -2.78 -25.85
C ASP A 290 -2.33 -1.52 -25.05
N GLU A 291 -3.04 -0.57 -25.68
CA GLU A 291 -3.63 0.60 -24.99
C GLU A 291 -4.66 0.17 -23.92
N ASP A 292 -5.19 -1.06 -23.99
CA ASP A 292 -6.21 -1.61 -23.10
C ASP A 292 -5.65 -2.21 -21.77
N ARG A 293 -4.35 -2.14 -21.49
CA ARG A 293 -3.75 -2.82 -20.30
C ARG A 293 -3.85 -2.05 -18.99
N PHE A 294 -4.14 -0.75 -19.07
CA PHE A 294 -4.39 0.09 -17.91
C PHE A 294 -5.83 0.54 -17.93
N LYS A 295 -6.55 0.23 -16.86
CA LYS A 295 -7.85 0.83 -16.64
C LYS A 295 -7.71 1.95 -15.63
N GLU A 296 -7.93 3.18 -16.05
CA GLU A 296 -8.13 4.30 -15.12
C GLU A 296 -9.39 4.01 -14.28
N LEU A 297 -9.27 4.20 -12.97
CA LEU A 297 -10.33 3.94 -12.02
C LEU A 297 -10.84 5.25 -11.44
N MET A 298 -12.16 5.36 -11.29
CA MET A 298 -12.71 6.40 -10.44
C MET A 298 -12.38 6.10 -8.96
N PRO A 299 -12.26 7.10 -8.08
CA PRO A 299 -11.91 6.87 -6.67
C PRO A 299 -12.82 5.88 -5.93
N GLY A 300 -14.08 5.72 -6.35
CA GLY A 300 -15.02 4.74 -5.78
C GLY A 300 -14.89 3.31 -6.32
N GLU A 301 -14.20 3.13 -7.45
CA GLU A 301 -13.90 1.82 -8.05
C GLU A 301 -12.58 1.25 -7.53
N TYR A 302 -11.73 2.12 -7.00
CA TYR A 302 -10.47 1.76 -6.39
C TYR A 302 -10.70 1.01 -5.06
N GLN A 303 -10.31 -0.25 -5.02
CA GLN A 303 -10.37 -1.08 -3.82
C GLN A 303 -8.96 -1.52 -3.44
N PRO A 304 -8.27 -0.84 -2.52
CA PRO A 304 -7.00 -1.32 -2.01
C PRO A 304 -7.27 -2.61 -1.22
N GLY A 305 -6.57 -3.69 -1.55
CA GLY A 305 -6.66 -4.96 -0.84
C GLY A 305 -5.27 -5.54 -0.63
N GLY A 306 -5.11 -6.25 0.50
CA GLY A 306 -3.94 -7.09 0.79
C GLY A 306 -2.61 -6.36 0.88
N CYS A 307 -1.56 -6.98 0.34
CA CYS A 307 -0.20 -6.46 0.38
C CYS A 307 -0.02 -5.27 -0.56
N SER A 308 0.88 -4.35 -0.21
CA SER A 308 1.20 -3.20 -1.05
C SER A 308 2.71 -3.03 -1.25
N LEU A 309 3.06 -2.47 -2.41
CA LEU A 309 4.40 -2.17 -2.87
C LEU A 309 4.46 -0.68 -3.16
N THR A 310 5.33 0.03 -2.47
CA THR A 310 5.47 1.49 -2.56
C THR A 310 6.86 1.83 -3.08
N ILE A 311 6.93 2.58 -4.18
CA ILE A 311 8.15 3.18 -4.70
C ILE A 311 8.04 4.69 -4.52
N GLU A 312 8.94 5.29 -3.75
CA GLU A 312 8.99 6.74 -3.55
C GLU A 312 10.21 7.30 -4.26
N PHE A 313 10.00 8.37 -5.05
CA PHE A 313 11.03 9.05 -5.84
C PHE A 313 11.35 10.43 -5.22
N TYR A 314 12.62 10.67 -4.93
CA TYR A 314 13.10 11.87 -4.21
C TYR A 314 14.07 12.70 -5.06
N ASP A 315 13.96 14.02 -4.99
CA ASP A 315 14.93 14.94 -5.61
C ASP A 315 16.27 14.93 -4.86
N GLU A 316 17.36 14.57 -5.52
CA GLU A 316 18.70 14.44 -4.92
C GLU A 316 19.15 15.71 -4.16
N GLU A 317 18.76 16.91 -4.57
CA GLU A 317 19.21 18.16 -3.93
C GLU A 317 18.74 18.30 -2.48
N LYS A 318 17.67 17.59 -2.08
CA LYS A 318 17.14 17.62 -0.70
C LYS A 318 17.59 16.45 0.17
N GLU A 319 18.25 15.44 -0.40
CA GLU A 319 18.56 14.20 0.31
C GLU A 319 19.86 14.21 1.11
N LYS A 320 20.84 15.05 0.76
CA LYS A 320 22.14 15.04 1.47
C LYS A 320 22.09 15.46 2.94
N THR A 321 20.94 15.91 3.47
CA THR A 321 20.83 16.39 4.86
C THR A 321 19.75 15.75 5.73
N ASN A 322 18.72 15.09 5.17
CA ASN A 322 17.53 14.71 5.98
C ASN A 322 17.41 13.22 6.34
N TYR A 323 18.04 12.29 5.61
CA TYR A 323 17.95 10.87 5.98
C TYR A 323 18.70 10.51 7.28
N SER A 324 19.66 11.34 7.73
CA SER A 324 20.57 10.94 8.82
C SER A 324 20.26 11.47 10.22
N TYR A 325 19.37 12.47 10.44
CA TYR A 325 19.39 13.13 11.77
C TYR A 325 18.11 13.71 12.39
N THR A 326 16.95 13.80 11.73
CA THR A 326 15.85 14.64 12.29
C THR A 326 14.44 14.04 12.35
N GLY A 327 14.19 12.83 11.83
CA GLY A 327 12.84 12.23 11.90
C GLY A 327 11.76 13.02 11.15
N ALA A 328 12.16 13.93 10.26
CA ALA A 328 11.26 14.54 9.29
C ALA A 328 11.19 13.63 8.06
N ASN A 329 10.00 13.11 7.74
CA ASN A 329 9.80 12.34 6.52
C ASN A 329 10.20 13.19 5.32
N PRO A 330 11.14 12.73 4.47
CA PRO A 330 11.48 13.45 3.26
C PRO A 330 10.22 13.63 2.41
N THR A 331 10.08 14.80 1.80
CA THR A 331 8.95 15.09 0.92
C THR A 331 9.26 14.42 -0.42
N TYR A 332 8.60 13.30 -0.70
CA TYR A 332 8.68 12.64 -2.00
C TYR A 332 8.12 13.57 -3.09
N ASN A 333 8.63 13.51 -4.31
CA ASN A 333 8.02 14.21 -5.45
C ASN A 333 6.93 13.35 -6.09
N TYR A 334 7.22 12.06 -6.22
CA TYR A 334 6.31 11.06 -6.76
C TYR A 334 6.32 9.81 -5.88
N LYS A 335 5.16 9.17 -5.77
CA LYS A 335 4.96 7.95 -5.03
C LYS A 335 4.07 7.03 -5.85
N PHE A 336 4.57 5.84 -6.13
CA PHE A 336 3.84 4.78 -6.80
C PHE A 336 3.49 3.73 -5.75
N LYS A 337 2.21 3.47 -5.51
CA LYS A 337 1.75 2.44 -4.56
C LYS A 337 0.87 1.42 -5.27
N LEU A 338 1.36 0.19 -5.41
CA LEU A 338 0.70 -0.94 -6.08
C LEU A 338 0.23 -1.98 -5.08
N TYR A 339 -0.96 -2.52 -5.27
CA TYR A 339 -1.57 -3.53 -4.42
C TYR A 339 -1.57 -4.89 -5.10
N ASP A 340 -1.70 -5.97 -4.32
CA ASP A 340 -1.66 -7.34 -4.82
C ASP A 340 -2.77 -7.66 -5.84
N ASN A 341 -3.91 -6.98 -5.74
CA ASN A 341 -5.01 -7.03 -6.70
C ASN A 341 -4.76 -6.21 -7.99
N SER A 342 -3.54 -5.70 -8.15
CA SER A 342 -3.05 -4.93 -9.30
C SER A 342 -3.64 -3.54 -9.47
N CYS A 343 -4.39 -3.04 -8.48
CA CYS A 343 -4.71 -1.62 -8.41
C CYS A 343 -3.47 -0.84 -7.96
N PHE A 344 -3.25 0.34 -8.52
CA PHE A 344 -2.18 1.22 -8.05
C PHE A 344 -2.60 2.68 -8.02
N ILE A 345 -1.89 3.43 -7.19
CA ILE A 345 -2.02 4.88 -7.05
C ILE A 345 -0.69 5.49 -7.45
N LEU A 346 -0.75 6.49 -8.33
CA LEU A 346 0.35 7.40 -8.57
C LEU A 346 0.05 8.72 -7.87
N THR A 347 0.85 9.04 -6.86
CA THR A 347 0.74 10.28 -6.10
C THR A 347 1.88 11.21 -6.46
N SER A 348 1.57 12.48 -6.73
CA SER A 348 2.57 13.55 -6.86
C SER A 348 2.43 14.54 -5.71
N ASN A 349 3.55 15.02 -5.18
CA ASN A 349 3.58 16.10 -4.18
C ASN A 349 4.45 17.26 -4.70
N ILE A 350 3.82 18.09 -5.53
CA ILE A 350 4.48 19.24 -6.15
C ILE A 350 3.97 20.49 -5.46
N GLY A 351 4.88 21.29 -4.90
CA GLY A 351 4.52 22.53 -4.19
C GLY A 351 3.78 22.32 -2.86
N GLY A 352 3.86 21.13 -2.26
CA GLY A 352 3.18 20.81 -0.99
C GLY A 352 1.71 20.44 -1.15
N LYS A 353 1.21 20.29 -2.38
CA LYS A 353 -0.12 19.76 -2.69
C LYS A 353 0.01 18.32 -3.15
N GLU A 354 -0.64 17.41 -2.43
CA GLU A 354 -0.71 16.00 -2.80
C GLU A 354 -1.83 15.77 -3.81
N ARG A 355 -1.54 15.06 -4.90
CA ARG A 355 -2.50 14.67 -5.93
C ARG A 355 -2.33 13.21 -6.26
N ALA A 356 -3.43 12.48 -6.48
CA ALA A 356 -3.42 11.06 -6.74
C ALA A 356 -4.24 10.71 -7.99
N ALA A 357 -3.73 9.78 -8.79
CA ALA A 357 -4.44 9.14 -9.88
C ALA A 357 -4.49 7.62 -9.63
N TYR A 358 -5.63 7.00 -9.96
CA TYR A 358 -5.94 5.62 -9.63
C TYR A 358 -6.04 4.77 -10.90
N TYR A 359 -5.34 3.66 -10.90
CA TYR A 359 -5.26 2.78 -12.06
C TYR A 359 -5.35 1.32 -11.63
N ARG A 360 -5.54 0.44 -12.60
CA ARG A 360 -5.43 -1.01 -12.43
C ARG A 360 -4.74 -1.62 -13.63
N PHE A 361 -3.76 -2.48 -13.39
CA PHE A 361 -3.25 -3.37 -14.42
C PHE A 361 -4.28 -4.48 -14.68
N GLU A 362 -4.56 -4.75 -15.95
CA GLU A 362 -5.43 -5.88 -16.35
C GLU A 362 -4.75 -7.26 -16.12
N THR A 363 -3.42 -7.27 -15.92
CA THR A 363 -2.65 -8.47 -15.54
C THR A 363 -1.99 -8.30 -14.16
N PRO A 364 -1.69 -9.42 -13.45
CA PRO A 364 -1.01 -9.38 -12.16
C PRO A 364 0.38 -8.72 -12.24
N ALA A 365 0.52 -7.46 -11.83
CA ALA A 365 1.79 -6.70 -11.92
C ALA A 365 2.59 -6.66 -10.62
N PHE A 366 1.96 -7.01 -9.48
CA PHE A 366 2.57 -6.90 -8.15
C PHE A 366 3.83 -7.74 -8.01
N ILE A 367 3.76 -9.02 -8.40
CA ILE A 367 4.87 -9.96 -8.31
C ILE A 367 5.97 -9.63 -9.32
N ASP A 368 5.59 -9.23 -10.53
CA ASP A 368 6.55 -8.87 -11.56
C ASP A 368 7.41 -7.69 -11.11
N ILE A 369 6.80 -6.60 -10.62
CA ILE A 369 7.54 -5.43 -10.11
C ILE A 369 8.36 -5.77 -8.87
N LEU A 370 7.82 -6.57 -7.95
CA LEU A 370 8.56 -7.03 -6.77
C LEU A 370 9.81 -7.84 -7.18
N SER A 371 9.70 -8.71 -8.19
CA SER A 371 10.79 -9.56 -8.66
C SER A 371 11.94 -8.82 -9.33
N LEU A 372 11.74 -7.55 -9.72
CA LEU A 372 12.81 -6.69 -10.21
C LEU A 372 13.82 -6.33 -9.10
N TYR A 373 13.40 -6.39 -7.83
CA TYR A 373 14.11 -5.75 -6.72
C TYR A 373 14.27 -6.62 -5.47
N ALA A 374 13.41 -7.61 -5.31
CA ALA A 374 13.47 -8.57 -4.21
C ALA A 374 14.26 -9.81 -4.64
N GLU A 375 15.06 -10.36 -3.73
CA GLU A 375 15.69 -11.67 -3.92
C GLU A 375 14.59 -12.74 -4.10
N ASP A 376 14.91 -13.82 -4.84
CA ASP A 376 13.96 -14.89 -5.17
C ASP A 376 13.24 -15.46 -3.93
N ASP A 377 13.90 -15.48 -2.77
CA ASP A 377 13.36 -15.94 -1.50
C ASP A 377 12.34 -14.97 -0.88
N ILE A 378 12.49 -13.65 -1.07
CA ILE A 378 11.55 -12.62 -0.64
C ILE A 378 10.29 -12.63 -1.53
N VAL A 379 10.48 -12.81 -2.85
CA VAL A 379 9.36 -12.98 -3.79
C VAL A 379 8.60 -14.27 -3.48
N GLU A 380 9.31 -15.36 -3.19
CA GLU A 380 8.71 -16.61 -2.75
C GLU A 380 8.00 -16.43 -1.40
N ARG A 381 8.54 -15.63 -0.47
CA ARG A 381 7.92 -15.34 0.82
C ARG A 381 6.58 -14.62 0.66
N LEU A 382 6.55 -13.57 -0.15
CA LEU A 382 5.34 -12.77 -0.41
C LEU A 382 4.26 -13.56 -1.16
N ASN A 383 4.64 -14.34 -2.18
CA ASN A 383 3.71 -15.25 -2.90
C ASN A 383 3.07 -16.31 -1.98
N LYS A 384 3.73 -16.59 -0.86
CA LYS A 384 3.35 -17.66 0.04
C LYS A 384 2.72 -17.17 1.33
N MET A 385 2.48 -15.88 1.57
CA MET A 385 1.78 -15.40 2.78
C MET A 385 0.26 -15.42 2.58
N GLY A 386 -0.50 -15.76 3.63
CA GLY A 386 -1.97 -15.77 3.61
C GLY A 386 -2.60 -16.86 2.72
N ARG A 387 -1.80 -17.72 2.09
CA ARG A 387 -2.30 -18.84 1.28
C ARG A 387 -2.60 -20.04 2.15
N ASP A 388 -3.52 -20.87 1.67
CA ASP A 388 -3.80 -22.17 2.26
C ASP A 388 -2.53 -23.03 2.27
N ALA A 389 -2.13 -23.49 3.46
CA ALA A 389 -1.02 -24.40 3.65
C ALA A 389 -1.52 -25.84 3.46
N SER A 390 -0.78 -26.62 2.69
CA SER A 390 -1.08 -28.03 2.45
C SER A 390 -0.75 -28.89 3.68
N LYS A 391 -1.43 -30.03 3.83
CA LYS A 391 -1.11 -31.03 4.86
C LYS A 391 0.40 -31.36 4.89
N THR A 392 1.04 -31.49 3.72
CA THR A 392 2.47 -31.80 3.61
C THR A 392 3.36 -30.69 4.20
N GLU A 393 3.00 -29.42 4.00
CA GLU A 393 3.75 -28.27 4.55
C GLU A 393 3.63 -28.19 6.08
N ILE A 394 2.46 -28.52 6.62
CA ILE A 394 2.27 -28.61 8.07
C ILE A 394 3.08 -29.77 8.65
N LEU A 395 3.08 -30.94 8.01
CA LEU A 395 3.89 -32.07 8.45
C LEU A 395 5.39 -31.79 8.38
N SER A 396 5.86 -31.03 7.38
CA SER A 396 7.28 -30.67 7.25
C SER A 396 7.73 -29.62 8.27
N ALA A 397 6.80 -28.92 8.93
CA ALA A 397 7.12 -27.99 10.01
C ALA A 397 7.73 -28.68 11.24
N PHE A 398 7.52 -30.00 11.38
CA PHE A 398 8.05 -30.78 12.49
C PHE A 398 9.45 -31.32 12.16
N ASN A 399 10.38 -31.14 13.10
CA ASN A 399 11.74 -31.64 13.00
C ASN A 399 11.77 -33.18 12.96
N GLU A 400 12.34 -33.75 11.90
CA GLU A 400 12.50 -35.20 11.72
C GLU A 400 13.40 -35.86 12.79
N ASP A 401 14.33 -35.10 13.38
CA ASP A 401 15.24 -35.59 14.41
C ASP A 401 14.63 -35.59 15.82
N TYR A 402 13.39 -35.11 15.97
CA TYR A 402 12.69 -35.12 17.25
C TYR A 402 12.22 -36.53 17.60
N ASN A 403 12.66 -37.05 18.75
CA ASN A 403 12.43 -38.44 19.15
C ASN A 403 11.01 -38.74 19.66
N GLY A 404 10.13 -37.73 19.77
CA GLY A 404 8.73 -37.91 20.16
C GLY A 404 8.50 -38.21 21.64
N GLU A 405 9.53 -38.26 22.49
CA GLU A 405 9.39 -38.75 23.87
C GLU A 405 9.13 -37.65 24.91
N SER A 406 9.60 -36.42 24.66
CA SER A 406 9.52 -35.33 25.64
C SER A 406 9.38 -33.97 24.98
N ALA A 407 8.44 -33.18 25.46
CA ALA A 407 8.20 -31.81 25.05
C ALA A 407 8.45 -30.85 26.21
N LYS A 408 8.55 -29.57 25.88
CA LYS A 408 8.60 -28.49 26.87
C LYS A 408 7.41 -27.57 26.68
N PHE A 409 6.76 -27.18 27.75
CA PHE A 409 5.71 -26.17 27.72
C PHE A 409 6.19 -24.86 28.34
N ARG A 410 5.79 -23.74 27.71
CA ARG A 410 6.06 -22.38 28.15
C ARG A 410 4.79 -21.56 28.12
N LYS A 411 4.43 -20.96 29.27
CA LYS A 411 3.26 -20.09 29.41
C LYS A 411 3.58 -18.65 28.94
N ASP A 412 4.81 -18.19 29.14
CA ASP A 412 5.20 -16.81 28.94
C ASP A 412 5.78 -16.53 27.53
N SER A 413 5.61 -15.29 27.07
CA SER A 413 6.17 -14.78 25.81
C SER A 413 7.66 -14.37 25.87
N GLY A 414 8.49 -15.06 26.67
CA GLY A 414 9.86 -14.58 26.97
C GLY A 414 10.91 -15.64 27.32
N GLN A 415 12.16 -15.17 27.53
CA GLN A 415 13.34 -16.01 27.82
C GLN A 415 13.47 -16.51 29.28
N PHE A 416 12.50 -16.25 30.16
CA PHE A 416 12.76 -16.19 31.61
C PHE A 416 11.92 -17.04 32.57
N THR A 417 11.06 -17.94 32.12
CA THR A 417 10.43 -18.94 33.02
C THR A 417 10.87 -20.36 32.69
N GLY A 418 10.94 -21.19 33.74
CA GLY A 418 11.43 -22.56 33.62
C GLY A 418 10.53 -23.38 32.70
N ASP A 419 11.14 -24.08 31.75
CA ASP A 419 10.42 -25.01 30.88
C ASP A 419 9.73 -26.08 31.74
N THR A 420 8.42 -26.25 31.60
CA THR A 420 7.73 -27.40 32.20
C THR A 420 7.95 -28.61 31.29
N ASN A 421 8.47 -29.72 31.84
CA ASN A 421 8.62 -30.94 31.06
C ASN A 421 7.25 -31.60 30.86
N VAL A 422 6.95 -31.97 29.64
CA VAL A 422 5.69 -32.59 29.23
C VAL A 422 6.00 -33.87 28.46
N THR A 423 5.19 -34.91 28.62
CA THR A 423 5.31 -36.13 27.82
C THR A 423 4.37 -36.05 26.62
N VAL A 424 4.86 -36.48 25.45
CA VAL A 424 4.04 -36.65 24.24
C VAL A 424 3.65 -38.12 24.15
N SER A 425 2.36 -38.41 24.22
CA SER A 425 1.87 -39.79 24.25
C SER A 425 1.91 -40.49 22.88
N ASP A 426 1.59 -39.76 21.81
CA ASP A 426 1.64 -40.22 20.42
C ASP A 426 2.03 -39.07 19.48
N PHE A 427 3.34 -38.93 19.20
CA PHE A 427 3.84 -37.83 18.39
C PHE A 427 3.39 -37.90 16.91
N ASP A 428 3.26 -39.10 16.36
CA ASP A 428 2.80 -39.25 14.98
C ASP A 428 1.30 -38.94 14.87
N GLY A 429 0.49 -39.41 15.83
CA GLY A 429 -0.92 -39.06 15.96
C GLY A 429 -1.14 -37.55 16.09
N LEU A 430 -0.37 -36.89 16.97
CA LEU A 430 -0.40 -35.44 17.13
C LEU A 430 -0.18 -34.71 15.80
N LYS A 431 0.88 -35.04 15.06
CA LYS A 431 1.19 -34.41 13.77
C LYS A 431 0.07 -34.61 12.76
N ASP A 432 -0.47 -35.82 12.67
CA ASP A 432 -1.50 -36.15 11.69
C ASP A 432 -2.83 -35.45 11.99
N GLU A 433 -3.22 -35.34 13.26
CA GLU A 433 -4.41 -34.62 13.70
C GLU A 433 -4.25 -33.12 13.51
N LEU A 434 -3.13 -32.52 13.91
CA LEU A 434 -2.86 -31.10 13.68
C LEU A 434 -2.85 -30.76 12.18
N ALA A 435 -2.21 -31.58 11.35
CA ALA A 435 -2.16 -31.38 9.90
C ALA A 435 -3.49 -31.69 9.18
N SER A 436 -4.50 -32.20 9.90
CA SER A 436 -5.86 -32.39 9.37
C SER A 436 -6.73 -31.13 9.44
N LEU A 437 -6.33 -30.14 10.26
CA LEU A 437 -6.97 -28.83 10.34
C LEU A 437 -6.62 -27.97 9.12
N GLU A 438 -7.36 -26.88 8.92
CA GLU A 438 -7.07 -25.91 7.85
C GLU A 438 -6.12 -24.82 8.34
N TRP A 439 -5.07 -24.56 7.57
CA TRP A 439 -4.00 -23.65 7.93
C TRP A 439 -3.74 -22.64 6.82
N VAL A 440 -3.28 -21.47 7.22
CA VAL A 440 -2.70 -20.47 6.33
C VAL A 440 -1.30 -20.13 6.78
N THR A 441 -0.44 -19.79 5.82
CA THR A 441 0.89 -19.26 6.10
C THR A 441 0.82 -17.84 6.67
N CYS A 442 1.67 -17.55 7.66
CA CYS A 442 1.77 -16.23 8.28
C CYS A 442 3.23 -15.83 8.54
N ASP A 443 3.42 -14.57 8.92
CA ASP A 443 4.75 -14.03 9.20
C ASP A 443 5.34 -14.59 10.50
N VAL A 444 6.65 -14.86 10.47
CA VAL A 444 7.42 -15.39 11.60
C VAL A 444 7.66 -14.35 12.69
N SER A 445 7.38 -13.08 12.39
CA SER A 445 7.48 -11.97 13.34
C SER A 445 6.27 -11.84 14.28
N ASP A 446 5.19 -12.61 14.05
CA ASP A 446 3.99 -12.56 14.89
C ASP A 446 4.31 -13.00 16.33
N GLU A 447 4.20 -12.07 17.27
CA GLU A 447 4.47 -12.31 18.68
C GLU A 447 3.60 -13.40 19.30
N ASN A 448 2.44 -13.70 18.70
CA ASN A 448 1.53 -14.72 19.17
C ASN A 448 2.10 -16.14 18.99
N ILE A 449 3.07 -16.35 18.09
CA ILE A 449 3.74 -17.64 17.90
C ILE A 449 4.37 -18.13 19.22
N TYR A 450 4.84 -17.21 20.05
CA TYR A 450 5.60 -17.51 21.27
C TYR A 450 4.78 -17.33 22.54
N LYS A 451 3.45 -17.44 22.49
CA LYS A 451 2.55 -17.41 23.66
C LYS A 451 1.98 -18.79 23.94
N ASP A 452 2.00 -19.22 25.20
CA ASP A 452 1.41 -20.50 25.65
C ASP A 452 1.74 -21.67 24.72
N PHE A 453 3.02 -21.99 24.52
CA PHE A 453 3.46 -22.90 23.46
C PHE A 453 4.21 -24.13 23.94
N TYR A 454 4.10 -25.19 23.15
CA TYR A 454 4.89 -26.41 23.27
C TYR A 454 6.09 -26.37 22.33
N ILE A 455 7.19 -26.96 22.77
CA ILE A 455 8.35 -27.32 21.96
C ILE A 455 8.36 -28.84 21.84
N ALA A 456 7.88 -29.35 20.70
CA ALA A 456 7.71 -30.77 20.42
C ALA A 456 7.99 -31.08 18.95
N GLY A 457 9.25 -30.96 18.52
CA GLY A 457 9.64 -31.03 17.10
C GLY A 457 9.24 -29.80 16.28
N ALA A 458 8.24 -29.05 16.72
CA ALA A 458 7.87 -27.71 16.26
C ALA A 458 7.55 -26.83 17.48
N ILE A 459 7.44 -25.52 17.27
CA ILE A 459 6.76 -24.61 18.20
C ILE A 459 5.27 -24.67 17.92
N ILE A 460 4.47 -25.02 18.94
CA ILE A 460 3.02 -25.22 18.81
C ILE A 460 2.33 -24.36 19.87
N GLY A 461 1.81 -23.20 19.47
CA GLY A 461 1.11 -22.27 20.35
C GLY A 461 -0.33 -22.70 20.57
N ARG A 462 -0.80 -22.75 21.84
CA ARG A 462 -2.20 -23.09 22.23
C ARG A 462 -3.26 -22.11 21.67
N ASN A 463 -2.80 -21.05 21.02
CA ASN A 463 -3.57 -20.05 20.29
C ASN A 463 -3.68 -20.35 18.78
N GLY A 464 -3.29 -21.53 18.31
CA GLY A 464 -3.53 -21.98 16.94
C GLY A 464 -2.39 -21.64 15.97
N TYR A 465 -1.15 -21.64 16.47
CA TYR A 465 0.05 -21.36 15.66
C TYR A 465 0.99 -22.56 15.65
N ILE A 466 1.63 -22.80 14.50
CA ILE A 466 2.72 -23.76 14.34
C ILE A 466 3.89 -23.05 13.67
N TYR A 467 5.09 -23.18 14.25
CA TYR A 467 6.32 -22.66 13.67
C TYR A 467 7.43 -23.70 13.70
N SER A 468 8.17 -23.82 12.59
CA SER A 468 9.20 -24.84 12.47
C SER A 468 10.41 -24.57 13.36
N GLN A 469 10.94 -25.62 13.98
CA GLN A 469 12.22 -25.57 14.69
C GLN A 469 13.43 -25.98 13.85
N SER A 470 13.23 -26.43 12.61
CA SER A 470 14.34 -26.80 11.74
C SER A 470 14.99 -25.54 11.16
N GLY A 471 16.19 -25.21 11.67
CA GLY A 471 16.94 -23.98 11.38
C GLY A 471 17.46 -23.79 9.95
N GLY A 472 16.77 -24.34 8.94
CA GLY A 472 17.15 -24.17 7.54
C GLY A 472 16.07 -24.43 6.50
N THR A 473 14.80 -24.74 6.86
CA THR A 473 13.82 -25.19 5.87
C THR A 473 12.54 -24.38 5.72
N HIS A 474 12.09 -23.56 6.70
CA HIS A 474 10.79 -22.89 6.58
C HIS A 474 10.82 -21.40 6.98
N TYR A 475 10.53 -20.54 5.99
CA TYR A 475 10.47 -19.07 6.10
C TYR A 475 9.11 -18.54 6.62
N PHE A 476 8.24 -19.43 7.09
CA PHE A 476 6.85 -19.12 7.43
C PHE A 476 6.46 -19.78 8.74
N ALA A 477 5.57 -19.12 9.47
CA ALA A 477 4.74 -19.77 10.47
C ALA A 477 3.40 -20.16 9.83
N TYR A 478 2.61 -20.94 10.55
CA TYR A 478 1.28 -21.36 10.15
C TYR A 478 0.29 -20.97 11.23
N LYS A 479 -0.83 -20.39 10.81
CA LYS A 479 -1.95 -20.02 11.68
C LYS A 479 -3.18 -20.83 11.26
N LEU A 480 -4.00 -21.25 12.21
CA LEU A 480 -5.32 -21.80 11.91
C LEU A 480 -6.11 -20.83 11.02
N LYS A 481 -6.70 -21.38 9.95
CA LYS A 481 -7.47 -20.59 9.00
C LYS A 481 -8.77 -20.06 9.62
N ASN A 482 -9.42 -20.88 10.45
CA ASN A 482 -10.68 -20.56 11.09
C ASN A 482 -10.50 -20.47 12.60
N ASP A 483 -10.76 -19.29 13.17
CA ASP A 483 -10.68 -19.08 14.63
C ASP A 483 -11.65 -19.99 15.41
N SER A 484 -12.72 -20.48 14.77
CA SER A 484 -13.66 -21.43 15.38
C SER A 484 -13.04 -22.78 15.74
N ASP A 485 -11.95 -23.16 15.08
CA ASP A 485 -11.31 -24.47 15.24
C ASP A 485 -10.34 -24.49 16.43
N ILE A 486 -10.17 -23.35 17.12
CA ILE A 486 -9.21 -23.20 18.22
C ILE A 486 -9.48 -24.15 19.39
N GLU A 487 -10.74 -24.39 19.72
CA GLU A 487 -11.09 -25.30 20.81
C GLU A 487 -10.80 -26.75 20.43
N THR A 488 -11.12 -27.16 19.20
CA THR A 488 -10.74 -28.48 18.67
C THR A 488 -9.23 -28.65 18.63
N PHE A 489 -8.49 -27.61 18.23
CA PHE A 489 -7.03 -27.61 18.27
C PHE A 489 -6.51 -27.81 19.71
N ARG A 490 -7.06 -27.10 20.70
CA ARG A 490 -6.69 -27.27 22.12
C ARG A 490 -7.02 -28.68 22.64
N GLU A 491 -8.16 -29.24 22.27
CA GLU A 491 -8.53 -30.61 22.61
C GLU A 491 -7.53 -31.63 22.04
N ILE A 492 -7.04 -31.44 20.81
CA ILE A 492 -5.96 -32.26 20.24
C ILE A 492 -4.71 -32.15 21.11
N LEU A 493 -4.26 -30.94 21.43
CA LEU A 493 -3.07 -30.74 22.28
C LEU A 493 -3.24 -31.42 23.65
N ASP A 494 -4.37 -31.23 24.32
CA ASP A 494 -4.65 -31.78 25.65
C ASP A 494 -4.75 -33.32 25.66
N SER A 495 -5.14 -33.92 24.52
CA SER A 495 -5.18 -35.38 24.38
C SER A 495 -3.78 -36.02 24.21
N HIS A 496 -2.83 -35.28 23.63
CA HIS A 496 -1.51 -35.78 23.28
C HIS A 496 -0.42 -35.39 24.29
N PHE A 497 -0.54 -34.22 24.89
CA PHE A 497 0.39 -33.70 25.89
C PHE A 497 -0.10 -34.04 27.31
N THR A 498 0.72 -34.75 28.06
CA THR A 498 0.50 -34.99 29.50
C THR A 498 1.58 -34.27 30.27
N GLU A 499 1.19 -33.31 31.12
CA GLU A 499 2.14 -32.66 32.02
C GLU A 499 2.79 -33.71 32.92
N ASN A 500 4.13 -33.73 32.95
CA ASN A 500 4.83 -34.57 33.91
C ASN A 500 4.67 -33.90 35.28
N SER A 501 3.61 -34.29 35.98
CA SER A 501 3.29 -33.86 37.35
C SER A 501 4.37 -34.25 38.39
N GLU A 502 5.55 -34.69 37.95
CA GLU A 502 6.70 -34.99 38.81
C GLU A 502 7.55 -33.75 39.15
N GLU A 503 7.34 -32.60 38.49
CA GLU A 503 7.76 -31.33 39.11
C GLU A 503 6.83 -31.03 40.29
N THR A 504 7.15 -31.65 41.44
CA THR A 504 6.63 -31.21 42.74
C THR A 504 6.85 -29.71 42.84
N SER A 505 5.75 -28.96 42.95
CA SER A 505 5.80 -27.51 43.13
C SER A 505 6.73 -27.18 44.31
N ILE A 506 7.27 -25.97 44.33
CA ILE A 506 8.12 -25.52 45.45
C ILE A 506 7.42 -25.78 46.79
N TYR A 507 6.10 -25.56 46.85
CA TYR A 507 5.28 -25.84 48.01
C TYR A 507 5.20 -27.33 48.36
N SER A 508 5.00 -28.23 47.38
CA SER A 508 4.98 -29.68 47.62
C SER A 508 6.32 -30.20 48.16
N LYS A 509 7.46 -29.71 47.64
CA LYS A 509 8.79 -30.03 48.17
C LYS A 509 8.94 -29.57 49.62
N LEU A 510 8.50 -28.35 49.91
CA LEU A 510 8.58 -27.74 51.23
C LEU A 510 7.73 -28.49 52.26
N ILE A 511 6.49 -28.88 51.92
CA ILE A 511 5.62 -29.67 52.82
C ILE A 511 6.25 -31.03 53.13
N ALA A 512 6.78 -31.71 52.12
CA ALA A 512 7.34 -33.05 52.26
C ALA A 512 8.49 -33.11 53.28
N ASP A 513 9.19 -31.99 53.50
CA ASP A 513 10.32 -31.87 54.44
C ASP A 513 10.17 -30.68 55.41
N LYS A 514 8.93 -30.28 55.77
CA LYS A 514 8.67 -29.07 56.56
C LYS A 514 9.32 -29.06 57.95
N GLU A 515 9.65 -30.23 58.48
CA GLU A 515 10.36 -30.37 59.77
C GLU A 515 11.83 -29.99 59.69
N SER A 516 12.41 -29.97 58.49
CA SER A 516 13.80 -29.56 58.28
C SER A 516 13.98 -28.05 58.17
N TYR A 517 12.91 -27.25 58.31
CA TYR A 517 12.96 -25.80 58.12
C TYR A 517 12.50 -25.00 59.36
N THR A 518 13.17 -23.88 59.61
CA THR A 518 12.67 -22.77 60.43
C THR A 518 12.00 -21.73 59.54
N VAL A 519 11.03 -21.00 60.08
CA VAL A 519 10.28 -19.95 59.37
C VAL A 519 10.58 -18.60 60.02
N ASP A 520 11.05 -17.66 59.21
CA ASP A 520 11.33 -16.28 59.62
C ASP A 520 10.53 -15.30 58.74
N LEU A 521 10.18 -14.12 59.27
CA LEU A 521 9.65 -13.00 58.48
C LEU A 521 10.71 -11.93 58.22
N SER A 522 10.48 -11.10 57.21
CA SER A 522 11.27 -9.87 57.03
C SER A 522 11.18 -8.95 58.26
N ASP A 523 12.25 -8.18 58.47
CA ASP A 523 12.49 -7.39 59.68
C ASP A 523 11.40 -6.35 60.01
N ASP A 524 10.52 -6.01 59.06
CA ASP A 524 9.47 -5.01 59.22
C ASP A 524 8.27 -5.51 60.07
N ILE A 525 8.11 -6.82 60.24
CA ILE A 525 7.13 -7.43 61.14
C ILE A 525 7.89 -7.92 62.38
N LYS A 526 7.55 -7.37 63.57
CA LYS A 526 8.27 -7.66 64.82
C LYS A 526 8.44 -9.17 65.01
N LYS A 527 9.69 -9.63 65.12
CA LYS A 527 10.13 -11.01 65.40
C LYS A 527 9.48 -11.61 66.65
N LYS A 528 8.24 -12.06 66.56
CA LYS A 528 7.72 -13.14 67.41
C LYS A 528 7.99 -14.44 66.65
N ASP A 529 8.33 -15.49 67.38
CA ASP A 529 8.44 -16.84 66.83
C ASP A 529 7.11 -17.17 66.14
N ILE A 530 7.17 -17.38 64.82
CA ILE A 530 5.99 -17.76 64.03
C ILE A 530 5.68 -19.20 64.37
N ASP A 531 4.40 -19.47 64.64
CA ASP A 531 3.93 -20.84 64.68
C ASP A 531 3.97 -21.41 63.25
N LYS A 532 5.07 -22.12 62.96
CA LYS A 532 5.32 -22.78 61.67
C LYS A 532 4.15 -23.67 61.27
N ASP A 533 3.58 -24.41 62.22
CA ASP A 533 2.51 -25.36 61.93
C ASP A 533 1.22 -24.63 61.56
N ARG A 534 0.92 -23.53 62.26
CA ARG A 534 -0.23 -22.66 61.92
C ARG A 534 -0.08 -22.01 60.55
N LEU A 535 1.13 -21.59 60.16
CA LEU A 535 1.37 -21.05 58.82
C LEU A 535 1.13 -22.10 57.73
N PHE A 536 1.65 -23.32 57.88
CA PHE A 536 1.42 -24.38 56.91
C PHE A 536 -0.06 -24.79 56.83
N GLU A 537 -0.74 -24.93 57.98
CA GLU A 537 -2.20 -25.18 58.01
C GLU A 537 -2.97 -24.10 57.25
N TYR A 538 -2.52 -22.85 57.35
CA TYR A 538 -3.13 -21.74 56.64
C TYR A 538 -2.89 -21.83 55.13
N LEU A 539 -1.65 -22.01 54.70
CA LEU A 539 -1.27 -22.13 53.29
C LEU A 539 -1.90 -23.34 52.59
N ASP A 540 -2.18 -24.42 53.32
CA ASP A 540 -2.88 -25.61 52.80
C ASP A 540 -4.33 -25.33 52.35
N ASN A 541 -4.94 -24.22 52.81
CA ASN A 541 -6.28 -23.83 52.37
C ASN A 541 -6.29 -23.11 51.02
N TYR A 542 -5.13 -22.86 50.43
CA TYR A 542 -4.98 -22.13 49.18
C TYR A 542 -4.45 -23.00 48.06
N ASP A 543 -4.90 -22.72 46.84
CA ASP A 543 -4.30 -23.33 45.66
C ASP A 543 -2.91 -22.71 45.42
N MET A 544 -1.89 -23.42 45.91
CA MET A 544 -0.50 -23.05 45.77
C MET A 544 0.13 -23.53 44.45
N SER A 545 -0.67 -24.12 43.54
CA SER A 545 -0.21 -24.73 42.29
C SER A 545 -0.46 -23.87 41.05
N SER A 546 -1.40 -22.94 41.10
CA SER A 546 -1.75 -22.06 39.97
C SER A 546 -0.65 -21.02 39.69
N GLU A 547 0.19 -21.25 38.68
CA GLU A 547 1.20 -20.29 38.22
C GLU A 547 0.60 -19.24 37.28
N ILE A 548 1.01 -17.97 37.43
CA ILE A 548 0.64 -16.85 36.56
C ILE A 548 1.87 -16.29 35.84
N GLY A 549 1.65 -15.70 34.66
CA GLY A 549 2.71 -15.04 33.90
C GLY A 549 3.10 -13.67 34.47
N PRO A 550 4.30 -13.14 34.15
CA PRO A 550 4.76 -11.81 34.57
C PRO A 550 3.83 -10.67 34.14
N GLY A 551 3.11 -10.83 33.02
CA GLY A 551 2.15 -9.85 32.51
C GLY A 551 0.85 -9.77 33.31
N GLU A 552 0.49 -10.84 34.03
CA GLU A 552 -0.67 -10.89 34.93
C GLU A 552 -0.31 -10.51 36.36
N PHE A 553 0.98 -10.43 36.66
CA PHE A 553 1.49 -10.09 37.98
C PHE A 553 1.46 -8.58 38.23
N VAL A 554 0.65 -8.15 39.19
CA VAL A 554 0.58 -6.76 39.64
C VAL A 554 1.37 -6.62 40.95
N PRO A 555 2.60 -6.08 40.94
CA PRO A 555 3.37 -5.87 42.16
C PRO A 555 2.69 -4.83 43.04
N SER A 556 2.83 -5.03 44.35
CA SER A 556 2.45 -4.06 45.38
C SER A 556 3.63 -3.76 46.28
N ASP A 557 3.71 -2.53 46.77
CA ASP A 557 4.68 -2.12 47.79
C ASP A 557 4.36 -2.75 49.16
N LYS A 558 3.13 -3.24 49.36
CA LYS A 558 2.74 -3.93 50.58
C LYS A 558 2.95 -5.43 50.42
N ILE A 559 4.02 -5.90 51.07
CA ILE A 559 4.45 -7.31 51.00
C ILE A 559 4.66 -7.90 52.38
N ILE A 560 4.44 -9.22 52.48
CA ILE A 560 4.90 -10.06 53.58
C ILE A 560 5.93 -11.01 52.97
N THR A 561 7.15 -10.99 53.49
CA THR A 561 8.20 -11.93 53.04
C THR A 561 8.45 -12.96 54.13
N VAL A 562 8.25 -14.22 53.77
CA VAL A 562 8.49 -15.39 54.60
C VAL A 562 9.73 -16.13 54.09
N PHE A 563 10.65 -16.44 54.97
CA PHE A 563 11.87 -17.18 54.68
C PHE A 563 11.83 -18.55 55.35
N PHE A 564 12.07 -19.59 54.56
CA PHE A 564 12.24 -20.97 55.04
C PHE A 564 13.72 -21.33 55.01
N ARG A 565 14.31 -21.52 56.20
CA ARG A 565 15.75 -21.80 56.37
C ARG A 565 15.96 -23.21 56.88
N LYS A 566 16.94 -23.94 56.35
CA LYS A 566 17.20 -25.31 56.76
C LYS A 566 17.82 -25.35 58.17
N ILE A 567 17.26 -26.18 59.06
CA ILE A 567 17.74 -26.35 60.43
C ILE A 567 19.18 -26.88 60.39
N GLY A 568 20.06 -26.24 61.17
CA GLY A 568 21.47 -26.61 61.26
C GLY A 568 22.40 -25.81 60.34
N GLU A 569 21.86 -24.96 59.45
CA GLU A 569 22.66 -23.90 58.84
C GLU A 569 22.88 -22.77 59.87
N ALA A 570 24.14 -22.45 60.15
CA ALA A 570 24.49 -21.54 61.24
C ALA A 570 23.81 -20.16 61.11
N ASP A 571 23.12 -19.74 62.18
CA ASP A 571 22.65 -18.36 62.43
C ASP A 571 23.83 -17.39 62.41
N LYS A 572 24.23 -16.95 61.22
CA LYS A 572 25.08 -15.78 61.11
C LYS A 572 24.17 -14.56 61.23
N LYS A 573 24.31 -13.82 62.34
CA LYS A 573 23.70 -12.49 62.49
C LYS A 573 24.14 -11.62 61.31
N TYR A 574 23.19 -11.11 60.53
CA TYR A 574 23.48 -10.18 59.45
C TYR A 574 22.82 -8.81 59.70
N SER A 575 23.57 -7.78 59.33
CA SER A 575 23.15 -6.39 59.21
C SER A 575 22.83 -6.08 57.74
N TYR A 576 21.68 -5.44 57.49
CA TYR A 576 21.30 -4.71 56.27
C TYR A 576 22.53 -4.04 55.60
N VAL A 577 22.82 -4.04 54.29
CA VAL A 577 22.05 -4.06 53.04
C VAL A 577 22.83 -4.90 52.01
N GLY A 578 22.18 -5.85 51.32
CA GLY A 578 22.63 -6.28 49.98
C GLY A 578 23.51 -7.53 49.81
N ALA A 579 23.63 -8.46 50.77
CA ALA A 579 24.39 -9.70 50.54
C ALA A 579 23.85 -10.95 51.29
N ASN A 580 23.41 -11.93 50.51
CA ASN A 580 23.32 -13.37 50.81
C ASN A 580 22.50 -13.79 52.04
N GLU A 581 21.19 -13.55 52.01
CA GLU A 581 20.27 -14.28 52.88
C GLU A 581 20.30 -15.77 52.50
N LYS A 582 20.74 -16.62 53.43
CA LYS A 582 20.64 -18.08 53.27
C LYS A 582 19.23 -18.53 53.63
N TYR A 583 18.35 -18.55 52.64
CA TYR A 583 17.10 -19.28 52.68
C TYR A 583 17.17 -20.43 51.67
N ALA A 584 16.45 -21.52 51.94
CA ALA A 584 16.20 -22.55 50.94
C ALA A 584 15.00 -22.16 50.08
N TYR A 585 13.97 -21.59 50.71
CA TYR A 585 12.78 -21.08 50.04
C TYR A 585 12.40 -19.69 50.59
N LYS A 586 11.88 -18.83 49.71
CA LYS A 586 11.32 -17.53 50.05
C LYS A 586 9.94 -17.41 49.44
N LEU A 587 8.95 -17.05 50.25
CA LEU A 587 7.59 -16.75 49.84
C LEU A 587 7.35 -15.25 50.03
N VAL A 588 6.95 -14.55 48.97
CA VAL A 588 6.55 -13.14 49.04
C VAL A 588 5.07 -13.05 48.72
N ILE A 589 4.27 -12.50 49.63
CA ILE A 589 2.83 -12.38 49.51
C ILE A 589 2.49 -10.90 49.37
N TYR A 590 1.72 -10.56 48.35
CA TYR A 590 1.33 -9.19 48.02
C TYR A 590 -0.12 -8.94 48.47
N ASP A 591 -0.43 -7.70 48.85
CA ASP A 591 -1.81 -7.32 49.21
C ASP A 591 -2.78 -7.33 48.03
N SER A 592 -2.28 -7.51 46.81
CA SER A 592 -3.06 -7.72 45.58
C SER A 592 -3.63 -9.13 45.44
N GLY A 593 -3.26 -10.07 46.32
CA GLY A 593 -3.59 -11.48 46.18
C GLY A 593 -2.62 -12.27 45.30
N ALA A 594 -1.55 -11.64 44.80
CA ALA A 594 -0.44 -12.35 44.16
C ALA A 594 0.56 -12.89 45.20
N PHE A 595 1.34 -13.90 44.84
CA PHE A 595 2.52 -14.33 45.59
C PHE A 595 3.63 -14.86 44.69
N THR A 596 4.85 -14.90 45.22
CA THR A 596 6.00 -15.49 44.52
C THR A 596 6.74 -16.48 45.41
N TRP A 597 7.21 -17.57 44.81
CA TRP A 597 8.12 -18.52 45.43
C TRP A 597 9.51 -18.40 44.82
N THR A 598 10.54 -18.32 45.65
CA THR A 598 11.93 -18.43 45.22
C THR A 598 12.58 -19.65 45.90
N GLU A 599 12.96 -20.66 45.13
CA GLU A 599 13.85 -21.75 45.57
C GLU A 599 15.30 -21.32 45.33
N ASN A 600 16.15 -21.43 46.35
CA ASN A 600 17.57 -21.13 46.28
C ASN A 600 18.38 -22.42 46.45
N ASP A 601 18.88 -22.94 45.34
CA ASP A 601 19.80 -24.08 45.32
C ASP A 601 21.22 -23.57 45.07
N ASN A 602 21.95 -23.35 46.17
CA ASN A 602 23.37 -22.97 46.14
C ASN A 602 23.68 -21.74 45.26
N GLY A 603 22.80 -20.74 45.26
CA GLY A 603 22.96 -19.49 44.50
C GLY A 603 22.32 -19.50 43.11
N LYS A 604 21.68 -20.61 42.71
CA LYS A 604 20.72 -20.61 41.60
C LYS A 604 19.32 -20.37 42.14
N TYR A 605 18.62 -19.40 41.57
CA TYR A 605 17.27 -19.04 41.99
C TYR A 605 16.25 -19.56 40.96
N LYS A 606 15.27 -20.34 41.40
CA LYS A 606 14.04 -20.64 40.63
C LYS A 606 12.92 -19.77 41.21
N LEU A 607 12.43 -18.81 40.43
CA LEU A 607 11.31 -17.94 40.79
C LEU A 607 10.04 -18.46 40.08
N THR A 608 8.95 -18.58 40.83
CA THR A 608 7.61 -18.87 40.30
C THR A 608 6.64 -17.82 40.84
N MET A 609 5.66 -17.43 40.03
CA MET A 609 4.67 -16.41 40.35
C MET A 609 3.29 -17.04 40.33
N HIS A 610 2.43 -16.65 41.26
CA HIS A 610 1.13 -17.25 41.47
C HIS A 610 0.11 -16.18 41.89
N SER A 611 -1.17 -16.49 41.76
CA SER A 611 -2.27 -15.64 42.24
C SER A 611 -3.27 -16.46 43.04
N PHE A 612 -3.69 -15.92 44.17
CA PHE A 612 -4.84 -16.36 44.91
C PHE A 612 -6.10 -15.73 44.30
N ALA A 613 -7.13 -16.55 44.07
CA ALA A 613 -8.46 -16.08 43.70
C ALA A 613 -9.22 -15.54 44.94
N ASP A 614 -8.60 -14.66 45.73
CA ASP A 614 -9.13 -14.21 47.02
C ASP A 614 -9.02 -12.71 47.29
N ASP A 615 -8.70 -11.92 46.26
CA ASP A 615 -8.64 -10.44 46.31
C ASP A 615 -7.74 -9.89 47.44
N GLY A 616 -6.64 -10.60 47.76
CA GLY A 616 -5.68 -10.16 48.78
C GLY A 616 -6.05 -10.56 50.21
N LYS A 617 -7.06 -11.41 50.39
CA LYS A 617 -7.46 -11.89 51.72
C LYS A 617 -6.35 -12.69 52.42
N VAL A 618 -5.55 -13.49 51.71
CA VAL A 618 -4.35 -14.18 52.26
C VAL A 618 -3.46 -13.20 53.00
N TYR A 619 -3.20 -12.04 52.40
CA TYR A 619 -2.31 -11.04 52.97
C TYR A 619 -2.83 -10.56 54.34
N GLN A 620 -4.12 -10.24 54.42
CA GLN A 620 -4.73 -9.76 55.65
C GLN A 620 -4.82 -10.86 56.71
N ASP A 621 -5.21 -12.07 56.33
CA ASP A 621 -5.36 -13.18 57.28
C ASP A 621 -4.00 -13.60 57.88
N ILE A 622 -2.93 -13.51 57.10
CA ILE A 622 -1.56 -13.71 57.60
C ILE A 622 -1.15 -12.58 58.55
N LEU A 623 -1.48 -11.31 58.26
CA LEU A 623 -1.26 -10.21 59.20
C LEU A 623 -2.03 -10.41 60.52
N ASP A 624 -3.29 -10.82 60.44
CA ASP A 624 -4.16 -11.04 61.59
C ASP A 624 -3.64 -12.18 62.47
N MET A 625 -3.16 -13.27 61.85
CA MET A 625 -2.48 -14.37 62.54
C MET A 625 -1.28 -13.89 63.36
N PHE A 626 -0.55 -12.86 62.90
CA PHE A 626 0.61 -12.30 63.60
C PHE A 626 0.27 -11.19 64.60
N ALA A 627 -0.91 -10.59 64.50
CA ALA A 627 -1.39 -9.56 65.42
C ALA A 627 -1.85 -10.16 66.76
N GLU A 628 -2.35 -11.41 66.75
CA GLU A 628 -2.68 -12.22 67.93
C GLU A 628 -1.42 -12.62 68.74
#